data_AF-A0A9C9NHB2-F1
#
_entry.id   AF-A0A9C9NHB2-F1
#
_cell.length_a   1.000
_cell.length_b   1.000
_cell.length_c   1.000
_cell.angle_alpha   90.00
_cell.angle_beta   90.00
_cell.angle_gamma   90.00
#
_symmetry.space_group_name_H-M   'P 1'
#
loop_
_entity.id
_entity.type
_entity.pdbx_description
1 polymer ?
#
loop_
_entity_poly.entity_id
_entity_poly.type
_entity_poly.pdbx_seq_one_letter_code
_entity_poly.pdbx_strand_id
1 'polypeptide(L)'
;MHDSSKHRDDRAALLTRVRAEHAAMTDEEDVAITAAALADPDNPPIGENELRRIGRPPAAVRKRQVTVRLDPEVIHRLKAGGSGWQTRMNTVLRNALGIDR
;
A
#
# COMPACT_ATOMS: atom_id res chain seq x y z
N MET A 1 6.39 26.13 -16.37
CA MET A 1 7.28 25.13 -16.99
C MET A 1 7.86 24.28 -15.86
N HIS A 2 7.35 23.07 -15.64
CA HIS A 2 7.99 22.10 -14.77
C HIS A 2 8.89 21.23 -15.65
N ASP A 3 10.17 21.12 -15.28
CA ASP A 3 11.20 20.41 -16.02
C ASP A 3 11.00 18.89 -15.90
N SER A 4 10.25 18.34 -16.84
CA SER A 4 10.03 16.89 -17.00
C SER A 4 11.25 16.14 -17.56
N SER A 5 12.36 16.83 -17.86
CA SER A 5 13.57 16.19 -18.39
C SER A 5 14.34 15.46 -17.30
N LYS A 6 14.49 16.09 -16.12
CA LYS A 6 15.24 15.56 -14.98
C LYS A 6 14.74 14.19 -14.49
N HIS A 7 13.41 13.97 -14.50
CA HIS A 7 12.82 12.72 -14.02
C HIS A 7 13.02 11.50 -14.94
N ARG A 8 13.30 11.70 -16.23
CA ARG A 8 13.55 10.58 -17.16
C ARG A 8 14.98 10.07 -17.08
N ASP A 9 15.94 10.97 -16.92
CA ASP A 9 17.36 10.63 -16.80
C ASP A 9 17.63 9.87 -15.48
N ASP A 10 16.97 10.27 -14.39
CA ASP A 10 17.03 9.58 -13.10
C ASP A 10 16.50 8.14 -13.17
N ARG A 11 15.43 7.91 -13.97
CA ARG A 11 14.85 6.57 -14.16
C ARG A 11 15.75 5.69 -15.03
N ALA A 12 16.38 6.24 -16.06
CA ALA A 12 17.31 5.50 -16.92
C ALA A 12 18.53 5.03 -16.11
N ALA A 13 19.10 5.92 -15.29
CA ALA A 13 20.20 5.57 -14.39
C ALA A 13 19.80 4.49 -13.37
N LEU A 14 18.61 4.60 -12.78
CA LEU A 14 18.09 3.61 -11.84
C LEU A 14 17.90 2.23 -12.48
N LEU A 15 17.38 2.16 -13.71
CA LEU A 15 17.20 0.89 -14.41
C LEU A 15 18.53 0.21 -14.76
N THR A 16 19.55 0.99 -15.13
CA THR A 16 20.90 0.46 -15.36
C THR A 16 21.48 -0.14 -14.08
N ARG A 17 21.31 0.54 -12.93
CA ARG A 17 21.74 0.03 -11.64
C ARG A 17 21.00 -1.26 -11.25
N VAL A 18 19.67 -1.27 -11.35
CA VAL A 18 18.86 -2.46 -11.03
C VAL A 18 19.24 -3.65 -11.90
N ARG A 19 19.51 -3.44 -13.19
CA ARG A 19 19.96 -4.51 -14.08
C ARG A 19 21.35 -5.04 -13.73
N ALA A 20 22.28 -4.14 -13.38
CA ALA A 20 23.62 -4.55 -12.97
C ALA A 20 23.58 -5.32 -11.63
N GLU A 21 22.78 -4.88 -10.67
CA GLU A 21 22.56 -5.58 -9.40
C GLU A 21 21.89 -6.95 -9.62
N HIS A 22 20.87 -7.04 -10.47
CA HIS A 22 20.23 -8.31 -10.80
C HIS A 22 21.16 -9.28 -11.54
N ALA A 23 22.03 -8.78 -12.41
CA ALA A 23 23.03 -9.62 -13.09
C ALA A 23 24.12 -10.15 -12.15
N ALA A 24 24.28 -9.53 -10.99
CA ALA A 24 25.18 -9.98 -9.94
C ALA A 24 24.54 -10.97 -8.96
N MET A 25 23.22 -11.18 -9.02
CA MET A 25 22.55 -12.25 -8.25
C MET A 25 22.91 -13.60 -8.87
N THR A 26 23.64 -14.41 -8.12
CA THR A 26 24.10 -15.73 -8.58
C THR A 26 23.20 -16.85 -8.08
N ASP A 27 23.08 -17.91 -8.88
CA ASP A 27 22.32 -19.10 -8.48
C ASP A 27 22.94 -19.76 -7.24
N GLU A 28 24.28 -19.67 -7.09
CA GLU A 28 25.00 -20.18 -5.92
C GLU A 28 24.64 -19.44 -4.63
N GLU A 29 24.50 -18.12 -4.68
CA GLU A 29 24.05 -17.32 -3.53
C GLU A 29 22.60 -17.62 -3.17
N ASP A 30 21.72 -17.79 -4.16
CA ASP A 30 20.33 -18.17 -3.92
C ASP A 30 20.22 -19.56 -3.27
N VAL A 31 21.05 -20.52 -3.69
CA VAL A 31 21.16 -21.84 -3.04
C VAL A 31 21.66 -21.71 -1.60
N ALA A 32 22.68 -20.89 -1.35
CA ALA A 32 23.21 -20.69 -0.01
C ALA A 32 22.17 -20.03 0.93
N ILE A 33 21.42 -19.05 0.44
CA ILE A 33 20.32 -18.40 1.18
C ILE A 33 19.21 -19.42 1.49
N THR A 34 18.84 -20.25 0.51
CA THR A 34 17.81 -21.30 0.69
C THR A 34 18.25 -22.35 1.70
N ALA A 35 19.51 -22.79 1.63
CA ALA A 35 20.07 -23.76 2.57
C ALA A 35 20.12 -23.20 3.99
N ALA A 36 20.48 -21.92 4.16
CA ALA A 36 20.47 -21.26 5.47
C ALA A 36 19.06 -21.17 6.06
N ALA A 37 18.03 -20.85 5.26
CA ALA A 37 16.65 -20.83 5.70
C ALA A 37 16.13 -22.21 6.09
N LEU A 38 16.50 -23.27 5.34
CA LEU A 38 16.14 -24.64 5.68
C LEU A 38 16.80 -25.14 6.97
N ALA A 39 17.98 -24.62 7.31
CA ALA A 39 18.70 -24.95 8.52
C ALA A 39 18.16 -24.23 9.77
N ASP A 40 17.34 -23.18 9.61
CA ASP A 40 16.71 -22.43 10.69
C ASP A 40 15.30 -22.97 11.01
N PRO A 41 15.10 -23.70 12.14
CA PRO A 41 13.79 -24.25 12.49
C PRO A 41 12.72 -23.20 12.78
N ASP A 42 13.12 -21.97 13.15
CA ASP A 42 12.20 -20.88 13.51
C ASP A 42 11.78 -20.06 12.28
N ASN A 43 12.50 -20.18 11.16
CA ASN A 43 12.22 -19.45 9.93
C ASN A 43 12.45 -20.29 8.65
N PRO A 44 11.73 -21.42 8.50
CA PRO A 44 11.81 -22.22 7.29
C PRO A 44 11.22 -21.46 6.08
N PRO A 45 11.69 -21.76 4.85
CA PRO A 45 11.07 -21.23 3.65
C PRO A 45 9.60 -21.63 3.55
N ILE A 46 8.75 -20.67 3.19
CA ILE A 46 7.30 -20.89 3.03
C ILE A 46 7.08 -21.77 1.79
N GLY A 47 6.33 -22.87 1.92
CA GLY A 47 6.02 -23.73 0.79
C GLY A 47 5.17 -23.03 -0.28
N GLU A 48 5.26 -23.49 -1.54
CA GLU A 48 4.57 -22.89 -2.70
C GLU A 48 3.05 -22.71 -2.50
N ASN A 49 2.43 -23.61 -1.71
CA ASN A 49 0.99 -23.61 -1.43
C ASN A 49 0.63 -23.02 -0.05
N GLU A 50 1.63 -22.53 0.69
CA GLU A 50 1.50 -22.13 2.10
C GLU A 50 1.43 -20.60 2.28
N LEU A 51 1.24 -19.88 1.17
CA LEU A 51 0.85 -18.48 1.14
C LEU A 51 -0.55 -18.28 1.76
N ARG A 52 -0.66 -18.48 3.08
CA ARG A 52 -1.75 -17.90 3.87
C ARG A 52 -1.73 -16.42 3.56
N ARG A 53 -2.88 -15.79 3.28
CA ARG A 53 -2.96 -14.33 3.11
C ARG A 53 -2.45 -13.67 4.40
N ILE A 54 -1.16 -13.30 4.41
CA ILE A 54 -0.51 -12.60 5.51
C ILE A 54 -1.05 -11.18 5.47
N GLY A 55 -2.16 -10.96 6.17
CA GLY A 55 -2.83 -9.66 6.21
C GLY A 55 -3.92 -9.67 7.28
N ARG A 56 -4.27 -8.47 7.77
CA ARG A 56 -5.39 -8.31 8.69
C ARG A 56 -6.62 -9.01 8.09
N PRO A 57 -7.32 -9.87 8.87
CA PRO A 57 -8.54 -10.50 8.41
C PRO A 57 -9.48 -9.46 7.79
N PRO A 58 -10.10 -9.78 6.65
CA PRO A 58 -11.01 -8.85 5.99
C PRO A 58 -12.13 -8.47 6.96
N ALA A 59 -12.34 -7.17 7.19
CA ALA A 59 -13.46 -6.72 8.01
C ALA A 59 -14.79 -7.24 7.44
N ALA A 60 -15.65 -7.80 8.28
CA ALA A 60 -16.95 -8.34 7.89
C ALA A 60 -17.84 -7.28 7.20
N VAL A 61 -17.73 -6.03 7.66
CA VAL A 61 -18.38 -4.87 7.05
C VAL A 61 -17.32 -3.86 6.64
N ARG A 62 -17.24 -3.55 5.34
CA ARG A 62 -16.31 -2.57 4.79
C ARG A 62 -17.04 -1.31 4.35
N LYS A 63 -16.44 -0.15 4.61
CA LYS A 63 -16.85 1.11 3.99
C LYS A 63 -16.66 0.97 2.47
N ARG A 64 -17.66 1.39 1.69
CA ARG A 64 -17.54 1.43 0.22
C ARG A 64 -16.99 2.77 -0.20
N GLN A 65 -15.95 2.76 -1.02
CA GLN A 65 -15.48 3.97 -1.69
C GLN A 65 -16.47 4.31 -2.81
N VAL A 66 -16.98 5.53 -2.79
CA VAL A 66 -17.89 6.05 -3.82
C VAL A 66 -17.40 7.43 -4.27
N THR A 67 -17.64 7.77 -5.52
CA THR A 67 -17.35 9.10 -6.06
C THR A 67 -18.62 9.93 -6.03
N VAL A 68 -18.61 11.03 -5.27
CA VAL A 68 -19.74 11.97 -5.16
C VAL A 68 -19.24 13.40 -5.38
N ARG A 69 -20.11 14.26 -5.92
CA ARG A 69 -19.87 15.70 -5.98
C ARG A 69 -20.55 16.35 -4.78
N LEU A 70 -19.79 17.08 -3.98
CA LEU A 70 -20.29 17.83 -2.84
C LEU A 70 -20.09 19.32 -3.11
N ASP A 71 -20.90 20.14 -2.45
CA ASP A 71 -20.75 21.60 -2.48
C ASP A 71 -19.34 22.01 -2.01
N PRO A 72 -18.67 22.96 -2.69
CA PRO A 72 -17.33 23.40 -2.33
C PRO A 72 -17.21 23.91 -0.89
N GLU A 73 -18.20 24.63 -0.37
CA GLU A 73 -18.19 25.16 0.98
C GLU A 73 -18.31 24.04 2.01
N VAL A 74 -19.10 23.00 1.73
CA VAL A 74 -19.18 21.80 2.58
C VAL A 74 -17.80 21.13 2.69
N ILE A 75 -17.09 20.97 1.56
CA ILE A 75 -15.74 20.39 1.55
C ILE A 75 -14.77 21.26 2.35
N HIS A 76 -14.82 22.58 2.15
CA HIS A 76 -13.98 23.54 2.84
C HIS A 76 -14.16 23.46 4.36
N ARG A 77 -15.41 23.50 4.83
CA ARG A 77 -15.76 23.40 6.26
C ARG A 77 -15.32 22.07 6.88
N LEU A 78 -15.50 20.95 6.17
CA LEU A 78 -15.07 19.64 6.66
C LEU A 78 -13.54 19.55 6.80
N LYS A 79 -12.81 20.03 5.78
CA LYS A 79 -11.34 20.03 5.73
C LYS A 79 -10.70 21.01 6.72
N ALA A 80 -11.37 22.11 7.07
CA ALA A 80 -10.88 23.07 8.05
C ALA A 80 -10.60 22.42 9.42
N GLY A 81 -11.31 21.34 9.78
CA GLY A 81 -11.03 20.54 10.97
C GLY A 81 -9.80 19.62 10.87
N GLY A 82 -8.98 19.74 9.82
CA GLY A 82 -7.76 18.98 9.62
C GLY A 82 -7.97 17.51 9.27
N SER A 83 -6.99 16.68 9.64
CA SER A 83 -7.00 15.24 9.38
C SER A 83 -8.29 14.57 9.94
N GLY A 84 -8.72 13.48 9.31
CA GLY A 84 -9.94 12.79 9.70
C GLY A 84 -11.26 13.44 9.25
N TRP A 85 -11.22 14.45 8.36
CA TRP A 85 -12.44 15.09 7.85
C TRP A 85 -13.42 14.13 7.16
N GLN A 86 -12.93 13.07 6.49
CA GLN A 86 -13.77 12.02 5.91
C GLN A 86 -14.47 11.18 6.98
N THR A 87 -13.82 10.93 8.11
CA THR A 87 -14.42 10.24 9.26
C THR A 87 -15.53 11.10 9.85
N ARG A 88 -15.30 12.40 10.05
CA ARG A 88 -16.34 13.35 10.50
C ARG A 88 -17.51 13.42 9.51
N MET A 89 -17.23 13.48 8.21
CA MET A 89 -18.26 13.43 7.17
C MET A 89 -19.13 12.16 7.30
N ASN A 90 -18.51 10.99 7.47
CA ASN A 90 -19.23 9.74 7.67
C ASN A 90 -20.11 9.76 8.94
N THR A 91 -19.61 10.32 10.04
CA THR A 91 -20.40 10.47 11.29
C THR A 91 -21.61 11.40 11.07
N VAL A 92 -21.43 12.54 10.39
CA VAL A 92 -22.54 13.46 10.08
C VAL A 92 -23.62 12.76 9.25
N LEU A 93 -23.22 12.00 8.22
CA LEU A 93 -24.16 11.27 7.37
C LEU A 93 -24.91 10.17 8.13
N ARG A 94 -24.21 9.43 9.00
CA ARG A 94 -24.85 8.39 9.82
C ARG A 94 -25.85 8.97 10.81
N ASN A 95 -25.51 10.07 11.47
CA ASN A 95 -26.43 10.81 12.34
C ASN A 95 -27.65 11.34 11.57
N ALA A 96 -27.44 11.95 10.40
CA ALA A 96 -28.53 12.48 9.57
C ALA A 96 -29.50 11.38 9.08
N LEU A 97 -28.98 10.17 8.84
CA LEU A 97 -29.76 9.01 8.42
C LEU A 97 -30.29 8.16 9.60
N GLY A 98 -29.98 8.54 10.85
CA GLY A 98 -30.40 7.80 12.04
C GLY A 98 -29.77 6.42 12.21
N ILE A 99 -28.59 6.18 11.60
CA ILE A 99 -27.88 4.89 11.63
C ILE A 99 -27.04 4.73 12.92
N ASP A 100 -26.88 5.81 13.69
CA ASP A 100 -26.13 5.85 14.95
C ASP A 100 -27.04 5.70 16.20
N ARG A 101 -28.26 5.18 16.04
CA ARG A 101 -29.16 4.81 17.15
C ARG A 101 -29.25 3.29 17.31
#